data_AF-A0A381EKJ1-F1
#
_entry.id   AF-A0A381EKJ1-F1
#
_cell.length_a   1.000
_cell.length_b   1.000
_cell.length_c   1.000
_cell.angle_alpha   90.00
_cell.angle_beta   90.00
_cell.angle_gamma   90.00
#
_symmetry.space_group_name_H-M   'P 1'
#
loop_
_entity.id
_entity.type
_entity.pdbx_description
1 polymer ?
#
loop_
_entity_poly.entity_id
_entity_poly.type
_entity_poly.pdbx_seq_one_letter_code
_entity_poly.pdbx_strand_id
1 'polypeptide(L)'
;MALNIKADGLQKHLLEFIKRYEIKNYFVFDMSVPDALLYLKEDLNVFTRQSEYEKEPSFYEEACGVWLDEFHTHYIDEKLILEHLENGKQIAIVSPDLHKRSYEKEWEEYKKIITKHKLYGKIMLCTDKVLEAKEFFND
;
A
#
# COMPACT_ATOMS: atom_id res chain seq x y z
N MET A 1 -7.98 1.80 -7.16
CA MET A 1 -8.54 0.54 -6.63
C MET A 1 -7.39 -0.29 -6.08
N ALA A 2 -7.49 -0.75 -4.84
CA ALA A 2 -6.56 -1.73 -4.28
C ALA A 2 -7.22 -3.10 -4.38
N LEU A 3 -6.60 -4.05 -5.10
CA LEU A 3 -7.15 -5.39 -5.33
C LEU A 3 -6.37 -6.42 -4.51
N ASN A 4 -6.97 -6.90 -3.43
CA ASN A 4 -6.38 -7.95 -2.61
C ASN A 4 -6.56 -9.31 -3.31
N ILE A 5 -5.45 -9.99 -3.59
CA ILE A 5 -5.46 -11.31 -4.21
C ILE A 5 -5.54 -12.39 -3.13
N LYS A 6 -6.56 -13.25 -3.21
CA LYS A 6 -6.82 -14.30 -2.20
C LYS A 6 -6.59 -15.73 -2.70
N ALA A 7 -6.17 -15.89 -3.96
CA ALA A 7 -5.83 -17.18 -4.53
C ALA A 7 -4.80 -17.02 -5.66
N ASP A 8 -3.91 -17.99 -5.76
CA ASP A 8 -2.89 -18.05 -6.80
C ASP A 8 -3.50 -18.35 -8.19
N GLY A 9 -2.79 -17.99 -9.25
CA GLY A 9 -3.18 -18.31 -10.63
C GLY A 9 -4.27 -17.41 -11.25
N LEU A 10 -4.62 -16.30 -10.59
CA LEU A 10 -5.68 -15.38 -11.05
C LEU A 10 -5.21 -14.30 -12.05
N GLN A 11 -3.91 -14.23 -12.37
CA GLN A 11 -3.29 -13.16 -13.16
C GLN A 11 -3.99 -12.92 -14.49
N LYS A 12 -4.14 -14.00 -15.29
CA LYS A 12 -4.66 -13.90 -16.66
C LYS A 12 -6.13 -13.48 -16.68
N HIS A 13 -6.93 -14.05 -15.78
CA HIS A 13 -8.34 -13.68 -15.63
C HIS A 13 -8.47 -12.22 -15.18
N LEU A 14 -7.65 -11.80 -14.22
CA LEU A 14 -7.67 -10.42 -13.76
C LEU A 14 -7.25 -9.44 -14.87
N LEU A 15 -6.19 -9.77 -15.62
CA LEU A 15 -5.73 -8.96 -16.75
C LEU A 15 -6.81 -8.82 -17.83
N GLU A 16 -7.57 -9.89 -18.12
CA GLU A 16 -8.71 -9.84 -19.04
C GLU A 16 -9.73 -8.79 -18.59
N PHE A 17 -10.13 -8.80 -17.32
CA PHE A 17 -11.09 -7.84 -16.78
C PHE A 17 -10.54 -6.42 -16.73
N ILE A 18 -9.29 -6.23 -16.32
CA ILE A 18 -8.63 -4.92 -16.32
C ILE A 18 -8.66 -4.31 -17.72
N LYS A 19 -8.30 -5.09 -18.74
CA LYS A 19 -8.32 -4.64 -20.14
C LYS A 19 -9.74 -4.39 -20.64
N ARG A 20 -10.68 -5.31 -20.38
CA ARG A 20 -12.07 -5.20 -20.82
C ARG A 20 -12.76 -3.95 -20.29
N TYR A 21 -12.50 -3.60 -19.03
CA TYR A 21 -13.11 -2.45 -18.35
C TYR A 21 -12.21 -1.20 -18.34
N GLU A 22 -11.09 -1.23 -19.06
CA GLU A 22 -10.13 -0.12 -19.15
C GLU A 22 -9.72 0.46 -17.78
N ILE A 23 -9.50 -0.42 -16.80
CA ILE A 23 -9.17 -0.02 -15.43
C ILE A 23 -7.72 0.46 -15.40
N LYS A 24 -7.51 1.77 -15.23
CA LYS A 24 -6.16 2.38 -15.21
C LYS A 24 -5.62 2.59 -13.80
N ASN A 25 -6.48 2.96 -12.86
CA ASN A 25 -6.09 3.33 -11.50
C ASN A 25 -6.29 2.15 -10.55
N TYR A 26 -5.41 1.15 -10.65
CA TYR A 26 -5.43 -0.01 -9.76
C TYR A 26 -4.02 -0.45 -9.37
N PHE A 27 -3.95 -1.24 -8.31
CA PHE A 27 -2.83 -2.12 -8.01
C PHE A 27 -3.34 -3.40 -7.37
N VAL A 28 -2.55 -4.47 -7.48
CA VAL A 28 -2.77 -5.75 -6.79
C VAL A 28 -1.79 -5.88 -5.62
N PHE A 29 -2.20 -6.58 -4.56
CA PHE A 29 -1.37 -6.82 -3.39
C PHE A 29 -1.81 -8.12 -2.68
N ASP A 30 -1.00 -8.56 -1.71
CA ASP A 30 -1.27 -9.74 -0.85
C ASP A 30 -1.24 -11.11 -1.58
N MET A 31 -0.57 -11.17 -2.73
CA MET A 31 -0.23 -12.45 -3.38
C MET A 31 0.83 -13.21 -2.58
N SER A 32 0.86 -14.54 -2.74
CA SER A 32 2.05 -15.30 -2.35
C SER A 32 3.27 -14.84 -3.16
N VAL A 33 4.48 -14.92 -2.57
CA VAL A 33 5.72 -14.49 -3.25
C VAL A 33 5.92 -15.22 -4.59
N PRO A 34 5.74 -16.55 -4.71
CA PRO A 34 5.85 -17.22 -6.00
C PRO A 34 4.82 -16.75 -7.04
N ASP A 35 3.60 -16.46 -6.61
CA ASP A 35 2.51 -16.06 -7.50
C ASP A 35 2.65 -14.60 -7.96
N ALA A 36 3.22 -13.72 -7.13
CA ALA A 36 3.54 -12.33 -7.48
C ALA A 36 4.45 -12.21 -8.72
N LEU A 37 5.37 -13.16 -8.93
CA LEU A 37 6.22 -13.21 -10.14
C LEU A 37 5.39 -13.27 -11.42
N LEU A 38 4.26 -13.97 -11.40
CA LEU A 38 3.39 -14.08 -12.57
C LEU A 38 2.64 -12.78 -12.83
N TYR A 39 2.27 -12.03 -11.79
CA TYR A 39 1.65 -10.70 -11.93
C TYR A 39 2.64 -9.70 -12.55
N LEU A 40 3.88 -9.70 -12.07
CA LEU A 40 4.96 -8.85 -12.59
C LEU A 40 5.25 -9.16 -14.07
N LYS A 41 5.29 -10.45 -14.44
CA LYS A 41 5.48 -10.86 -15.85
C LYS A 41 4.38 -10.42 -16.81
N GLU A 42 3.18 -10.19 -16.30
CA GLU A 42 2.03 -9.71 -17.08
C GLU A 42 1.91 -8.17 -17.02
N ASP A 43 2.94 -7.47 -16.53
CA ASP A 43 3.00 -6.01 -16.37
C ASP A 43 1.82 -5.42 -15.56
N LEU A 44 1.31 -6.17 -14.59
CA LEU A 44 0.28 -5.69 -13.67
C LEU A 44 0.91 -4.77 -12.60
N ASN A 45 0.16 -3.77 -12.16
CA ASN A 45 0.60 -2.86 -11.09
C ASN A 45 0.65 -3.61 -9.75
N VAL A 46 1.83 -3.99 -9.28
CA VAL A 46 2.03 -4.75 -8.04
C VAL A 46 2.51 -3.86 -6.91
N PHE A 47 1.86 -3.96 -5.76
CA PHE A 47 2.38 -3.47 -4.49
C PHE A 47 2.93 -4.63 -3.67
N THR A 48 4.19 -4.52 -3.25
CA THR A 48 4.84 -5.49 -2.37
C THR A 48 4.63 -5.11 -0.91
N ARG A 49 4.50 -6.09 0.00
CA ARG A 49 4.26 -5.80 1.43
C ARG A 49 5.58 -5.56 2.16
N GLN A 50 5.59 -4.54 3.01
CA GLN A 50 6.57 -4.42 4.08
C GLN A 50 5.85 -4.39 5.41
N SER A 51 6.31 -5.22 6.35
CA SER A 51 5.73 -5.35 7.70
C SER A 51 6.82 -5.71 8.72
N GLU A 52 6.46 -5.88 9.99
CA GLU A 52 7.38 -6.41 11.00
C GLU A 52 7.82 -7.86 10.67
N TYR A 53 7.02 -8.58 9.89
CA TYR A 53 7.27 -9.95 9.43
C TYR A 53 8.02 -10.01 8.10
N GLU A 54 7.83 -9.01 7.23
CA GLU A 54 8.40 -8.95 5.88
C GLU A 54 9.24 -7.68 5.75
N LYS A 55 10.38 -7.67 6.44
CA LYS A 55 11.24 -6.47 6.51
C LYS A 55 11.87 -6.10 5.17
N GLU A 56 12.16 -7.11 4.34
CA GLU A 56 12.70 -6.95 3.00
C GLU A 56 11.59 -7.29 2.00
N PRO A 57 10.95 -6.29 1.37
CA PRO A 57 9.85 -6.53 0.45
C PRO A 57 10.32 -7.33 -0.75
N SER A 58 9.58 -8.38 -1.11
CA SER A 58 9.89 -9.19 -2.29
C SER A 58 9.70 -8.38 -3.58
N PHE A 59 10.58 -8.58 -4.55
CA PHE A 59 10.53 -7.92 -5.87
C PHE A 59 10.43 -6.40 -5.78
N TYR A 60 11.12 -5.82 -4.79
CA TYR A 60 11.02 -4.39 -4.52
C TYR A 60 11.36 -3.55 -5.74
N GLU A 61 12.38 -3.90 -6.51
CA GLU A 61 12.79 -3.17 -7.71
C GLU A 61 11.67 -3.16 -8.77
N GLU A 62 11.02 -4.30 -9.00
CA GLU A 62 9.97 -4.48 -10.02
C GLU A 62 8.60 -3.96 -9.58
N ALA A 63 8.29 -3.97 -8.28
CA ALA A 63 7.02 -3.49 -7.76
C ALA A 63 6.88 -1.96 -7.93
N CYS A 64 5.70 -1.49 -8.33
CA CYS A 64 5.45 -0.06 -8.51
C CYS A 64 5.11 0.67 -7.20
N GLY A 65 4.83 -0.07 -6.13
CA GLY A 65 4.55 0.50 -4.83
C GLY A 65 4.73 -0.48 -3.68
N VAL A 66 4.52 0.04 -2.47
CA VAL A 66 4.66 -0.69 -1.22
C VAL A 66 3.36 -0.59 -0.42
N TRP A 67 2.91 -1.74 0.07
CA TRP A 67 1.85 -1.89 1.05
C TRP A 67 2.49 -1.98 2.43
N LEU A 68 2.49 -0.89 3.18
CA LEU A 68 3.10 -0.79 4.51
C LEU A 68 2.08 -1.20 5.56
N ASP A 69 2.42 -2.19 6.37
CA ASP A 69 1.51 -2.80 7.35
C ASP A 69 2.17 -2.95 8.73
N GLU A 70 1.41 -2.65 9.80
CA GLU A 70 1.89 -2.63 11.19
C GLU A 70 0.94 -3.40 12.10
N PHE A 71 1.19 -4.70 12.26
CA PHE A 71 0.29 -5.59 12.98
C PHE A 71 0.25 -5.29 14.48
N HIS A 72 1.39 -4.93 15.10
CA HIS A 72 1.49 -4.83 16.56
C HIS A 72 1.90 -3.46 17.04
N THR A 73 2.88 -2.85 16.38
CA THR A 73 3.58 -1.67 16.89
C THR A 73 3.87 -0.68 15.78
N HIS A 74 3.80 0.60 16.11
CA HIS A 74 4.18 1.67 15.22
C HIS A 74 5.70 1.72 14.98
N TYR A 75 6.10 1.72 13.72
CA TYR A 75 7.44 1.75 13.13
C TYR A 75 7.48 2.44 11.76
N ILE A 76 6.35 2.65 11.06
CA ILE A 76 6.28 3.44 9.83
C ILE A 76 6.54 4.89 10.19
N ASP A 77 7.80 5.30 10.03
CA ASP A 77 8.28 6.63 10.36
C ASP A 77 8.53 7.49 9.12
N GLU A 78 8.93 8.74 9.36
CA GLU A 78 9.29 9.70 8.32
C GLU A 78 10.36 9.16 7.38
N LYS A 79 11.38 8.48 7.92
CA LYS A 79 12.53 7.99 7.16
C LYS A 79 12.07 6.91 6.17
N LEU A 80 11.31 5.93 6.64
CA LEU A 80 10.82 4.83 5.82
C LEU A 80 9.95 5.34 4.66
N ILE A 81 9.03 6.27 4.95
CA ILE A 81 8.16 6.87 3.93
C ILE A 81 8.99 7.57 2.85
N LEU A 82 9.97 8.39 3.25
CA LEU A 82 10.81 9.12 2.30
C LEU A 82 11.69 8.18 1.48
N GLU A 83 12.29 7.16 2.09
CA GLU A 83 13.12 6.18 1.37
C GLU A 83 12.33 5.51 0.24
N HIS A 84 11.08 5.09 0.47
CA HIS A 84 10.26 4.50 -0.58
C HIS A 84 9.90 5.50 -1.68
N LEU A 85 9.55 6.74 -1.32
CA LEU A 85 9.23 7.78 -2.31
C LEU A 85 10.44 8.16 -3.17
N GLU A 86 11.63 8.26 -2.57
CA GLU A 86 12.89 8.53 -3.27
C GLU A 86 13.27 7.41 -4.24
N ASN A 87 12.92 6.16 -3.92
CA ASN A 87 13.03 5.00 -4.81
C ASN A 87 11.88 4.90 -5.83
N GLY A 88 11.08 5.96 -5.99
CA GLY A 88 10.02 6.03 -6.99
C GLY A 88 8.81 5.15 -6.70
N LYS A 89 8.65 4.66 -5.47
CA LYS A 89 7.53 3.80 -5.08
C LYS A 89 6.30 4.62 -4.72
N GLN A 90 5.13 4.11 -5.10
CA GLN A 90 3.87 4.55 -4.52
C GLN A 90 3.67 3.91 -3.15
N ILE A 91 2.96 4.58 -2.23
CA ILE A 91 2.78 4.09 -0.86
C ILE A 91 1.30 3.94 -0.51
N ALA A 92 0.94 2.79 0.04
CA ALA A 92 -0.31 2.56 0.76
C ALA A 92 0.01 2.13 2.19
N ILE A 93 -0.56 2.81 3.19
CA ILE A 93 -0.39 2.51 4.61
C ILE A 93 -1.66 1.83 5.12
N VAL A 94 -1.51 0.73 5.84
CA VAL A 94 -2.57 0.09 6.61
C VAL A 94 -2.73 0.82 7.92
N SER A 95 -3.92 1.35 8.16
CA SER A 95 -4.22 2.07 9.39
C SER A 95 -4.34 1.10 10.59
N PRO A 96 -3.94 1.52 11.80
CA PRO A 96 -3.93 0.66 12.99
C PRO A 96 -5.29 0.11 13.39
N ASP A 97 -6.39 0.78 13.02
CA ASP A 97 -7.75 0.33 13.32
C ASP A 97 -8.08 -1.01 12.66
N LEU A 98 -7.47 -1.35 11.52
CA LEU A 98 -7.62 -2.66 10.87
C LEU A 98 -7.04 -3.80 11.72
N HIS A 99 -6.10 -3.48 12.61
CA HIS A 99 -5.55 -4.39 13.62
C HIS A 99 -6.15 -4.19 15.02
N LYS A 100 -7.26 -3.43 15.11
CA LYS A 100 -7.95 -3.09 16.37
C LYS A 100 -7.05 -2.32 17.36
N ARG A 101 -6.05 -1.60 16.86
CA ARG A 101 -5.20 -0.69 17.64
C ARG A 101 -5.77 0.73 17.61
N SER A 102 -5.39 1.56 18.59
CA SER A 102 -5.65 3.00 18.54
C SER A 102 -4.85 3.63 17.40
N TYR A 103 -5.48 4.50 16.61
CA TYR A 103 -4.91 5.04 15.37
C TYR A 103 -4.55 6.53 15.47
N GLU A 104 -5.07 7.25 16.46
CA GLU A 104 -5.04 8.70 16.54
C GLU A 104 -3.61 9.26 16.55
N LYS A 105 -2.72 8.64 17.34
CA LYS A 105 -1.31 9.05 17.43
C LYS A 105 -0.55 8.82 16.11
N GLU A 106 -0.79 7.69 15.48
CA GLU A 106 -0.11 7.30 14.24
C GLU A 106 -0.61 8.17 13.08
N TRP A 107 -1.91 8.49 13.04
CA TRP A 107 -2.47 9.45 12.09
C TRP A 107 -1.92 10.86 12.29
N GLU A 108 -1.76 11.34 13.52
CA GLU A 108 -1.10 12.61 13.79
C GLU A 108 0.34 12.65 13.26
N GLU A 109 1.08 11.55 13.41
CA GLU A 109 2.44 11.41 12.88
C GLU A 109 2.44 11.45 11.36
N TYR A 110 1.59 10.64 10.70
CA TYR A 110 1.44 10.67 9.25
C TYR A 110 1.05 12.07 8.74
N LYS A 111 0.11 12.76 9.40
CA LYS A 111 -0.30 14.12 9.02
C LYS A 111 0.85 15.12 9.14
N LYS A 112 1.67 15.03 10.19
CA LYS A 112 2.89 15.85 10.35
C LYS A 112 3.87 15.62 9.22
N ILE A 113 4.14 14.37 8.87
CA ILE A 113 5.06 13.98 7.78
C ILE A 113 4.54 14.50 6.43
N ILE A 114 3.26 14.25 6.13
CA ILE A 114 2.61 14.69 4.88
C ILE A 114 2.69 16.21 4.75
N THR A 115 2.40 16.96 5.82
CA THR A 115 2.44 18.42 5.83
C THR A 115 3.87 18.95 5.66
N LYS A 116 4.82 18.40 6.43
CA LYS A 116 6.23 18.80 6.41
C LYS A 116 6.85 18.66 5.02
N HIS A 117 6.52 17.58 4.31
CA HIS A 117 7.10 17.23 3.00
C HIS A 117 6.20 17.50 1.81
N LYS A 118 5.01 18.08 2.03
CA LYS A 118 4.00 18.37 0.99
C LYS A 118 3.60 17.13 0.17
N LEU A 119 3.35 16.01 0.86
CA LEU A 119 3.06 14.70 0.26
C LEU A 119 1.56 14.46 -0.03
N TYR A 120 0.76 15.53 -0.12
CA TYR A 120 -0.67 15.43 -0.40
C TYR A 120 -0.91 14.68 -1.73
N GLY A 121 -1.72 13.62 -1.69
CA GLY A 121 -2.00 12.76 -2.83
C GLY A 121 -0.87 11.78 -3.21
N LYS A 122 0.22 11.71 -2.43
CA LYS A 122 1.32 10.74 -2.64
C LYS A 122 1.20 9.47 -1.81
N ILE A 123 0.43 9.52 -0.73
CA ILE A 123 0.23 8.42 0.21
C ILE A 123 -1.26 8.05 0.23
N MET A 124 -1.53 6.74 0.15
CA MET A 124 -2.87 6.17 0.32
C MET A 124 -3.00 5.59 1.73
N LEU A 125 -4.21 5.67 2.32
CA LEU A 125 -4.52 5.09 3.62
C LEU A 125 -5.63 4.03 3.47
N CYS A 126 -5.41 2.84 3.99
CA CYS A 126 -6.42 1.79 4.11
C CYS A 126 -6.93 1.75 5.55
N THR A 127 -8.23 1.98 5.75
CA THR A 127 -8.85 2.09 7.08
C THR A 127 -10.34 1.76 6.98
N ASP A 128 -10.93 1.22 8.05
CA ASP A 128 -12.39 1.08 8.17
C ASP A 128 -13.05 2.42 8.54
N LYS A 129 -12.27 3.40 8.99
CA LYS A 129 -12.70 4.74 9.46
C LYS A 129 -12.63 5.80 8.37
N VAL A 130 -13.18 5.50 7.20
CA VAL A 130 -13.02 6.31 5.97
C VAL A 130 -13.48 7.76 6.12
N LEU A 131 -14.62 8.01 6.79
CA LEU A 131 -15.14 9.37 6.98
C LEU A 131 -14.27 10.19 7.94
N GLU A 132 -13.91 9.58 9.07
CA GLU A 132 -13.04 10.19 10.08
C GLU A 132 -11.65 10.50 9.50
N ALA A 133 -11.10 9.60 8.67
CA ALA A 133 -9.84 9.85 7.97
C ALA A 133 -9.96 11.05 7.00
N LYS A 134 -11.07 11.17 6.27
CA LYS A 134 -11.27 12.30 5.36
C LYS A 134 -11.32 13.62 6.09
N GLU A 135 -12.01 13.70 7.22
CA GLU A 135 -12.04 14.90 8.07
C GLU A 135 -10.63 15.17 8.61
N PHE A 136 -10.04 14.17 9.26
CA PHE A 136 -8.73 14.30 9.91
C PHE A 136 -7.60 14.75 8.97
N PHE A 137 -7.52 14.22 7.75
CA PHE A 137 -6.41 14.52 6.83
C PHE A 137 -6.67 15.68 5.86
N ASN A 138 -7.92 16.15 5.69
CA ASN A 138 -8.25 17.28 4.81
C ASN A 138 -8.60 18.57 5.55
N ASP A 139 -8.76 18.54 6.86
CA ASP A 139 -8.74 19.74 7.73
C ASP A 139 -7.34 20.35 7.81
#